data_AF-D7VNT5-F1
#
_entry.id   AF-D7VNT5-F1
#
_cell.length_a   1.000
_cell.length_b   1.000
_cell.length_c   1.000
_cell.angle_alpha   90.00
_cell.angle_beta   90.00
_cell.angle_gamma   90.00
#
_symmetry.space_group_name_H-M   'P 1'
#
loop_
_entity.id
_entity.type
_entity.pdbx_description
1 polymer ?
#
loop_
_entity_poly.entity_id
_entity_poly.type
_entity_poly.pdbx_seq_one_letter_code
_entity_poly.pdbx_strand_id
1 'polypeptide(L)'
;MANKLIRNRITIFIACHNPELVTGGRHFLILICFMLFGVGIARPQSREVGTANNQNITALNIGDQIPDALWNTPLQVVNHPQDKKNITLADYKGKLIILDFWSTWCGTCVAALPRLHELEKEFKDDVIILPMTDQKANEIKAFLKKNRVLSRLNLFSVTDDNTYKFHFPYTMLPHEVWISKSGEVQAITHSSDVTKENITSALKGNANSIAQKKDNLTYDDTRPLLLNNNGADGDFFVSRSIITLAIEGIPRSNALPKVNEKDSTFRVLSTNADIRRMYELAFRELLTMPPNRTKLELKEPFSVSEKRFLQDKYCYEWIAPLSVLKHFPQKVQADLNYHFGINGRMEKRNTKCYTIKIIGKTTIIPNKPEDGLQYLSAWVNKTNKDIQHIPVVNDFTDEKIAIPKIAHAIEDVEAVNRQLKPFGIAIVEDERVLDFFVISEL
;
A
#
# COMPACT_ATOMS: atom_id res chain seq x y z
N MET A 1 32.57 37.07 6.92
CA MET A 1 31.76 36.93 8.16
C MET A 1 31.77 35.47 8.54
N ALA A 2 32.36 35.14 9.69
CA ALA A 2 32.84 33.81 10.05
C ALA A 2 32.06 33.20 11.24
N ASN A 3 32.00 31.86 11.24
CA ASN A 3 31.76 30.93 12.36
C ASN A 3 30.39 31.05 13.08
N LYS A 4 29.68 29.97 13.46
CA LYS A 4 30.12 28.91 14.39
C LYS A 4 29.00 27.85 14.62
N LEU A 5 29.41 26.64 15.04
CA LEU A 5 28.71 25.57 15.80
C LEU A 5 27.67 24.68 15.06
N ILE A 6 27.98 23.42 14.73
CA ILE A 6 28.08 22.19 15.56
C ILE A 6 26.71 21.67 16.04
N ARG A 7 26.33 20.46 15.59
CA ARG A 7 25.60 19.51 16.44
C ARG A 7 25.90 18.05 16.03
N ASN A 8 26.44 17.34 17.00
CA ASN A 8 26.78 15.92 17.03
C ASN A 8 25.55 15.04 16.75
N ARG A 9 25.71 13.98 15.94
CA ARG A 9 24.83 12.80 16.02
C ARG A 9 25.59 11.67 16.67
N ILE A 10 25.10 11.28 17.84
CA ILE A 10 25.51 10.12 18.61
C ILE A 10 24.87 8.90 17.94
N THR A 11 25.69 8.00 17.41
CA THR A 11 25.26 6.67 16.95
C THR A 11 25.48 5.70 18.09
N ILE A 12 24.39 5.21 18.69
CA ILE A 12 24.42 4.15 19.70
C ILE A 12 24.59 2.82 18.96
N PHE A 13 25.77 2.22 19.07
CA PHE A 13 26.00 0.82 18.77
C PHE A 13 25.60 -0.02 19.99
N ILE A 14 24.57 -0.85 19.86
CA ILE A 14 24.36 -1.96 20.80
C ILE A 14 25.01 -3.18 20.18
N ALA A 15 26.23 -3.49 20.63
CA ALA A 15 26.88 -4.77 20.44
C ALA A 15 26.52 -5.67 21.63
N CYS A 16 25.80 -6.76 21.38
CA CYS A 16 25.76 -7.89 22.31
C CYS A 16 26.57 -9.02 21.71
N HIS A 17 27.74 -9.26 22.29
CA HIS A 17 28.51 -10.49 22.13
C HIS A 17 28.21 -11.44 23.30
N ASN A 18 28.43 -12.73 23.03
CA ASN A 18 28.90 -13.80 23.91
C ASN A 18 27.95 -14.97 24.28
N PRO A 19 28.50 -16.19 24.45
CA PRO A 19 28.30 -17.27 23.49
C PRO A 19 27.89 -18.62 24.13
N GLU A 20 27.73 -19.62 23.25
CA GLU A 20 27.87 -21.08 23.43
C GLU A 20 27.37 -21.78 24.71
N LEU A 21 26.50 -22.78 24.52
CA LEU A 21 26.55 -24.04 25.28
C LEU A 21 26.02 -25.20 24.44
N VAL A 22 26.67 -26.34 24.65
CA VAL A 22 26.78 -27.51 23.78
C VAL A 22 25.97 -28.69 24.35
N THR A 23 25.52 -29.58 23.46
CA THR A 23 25.14 -31.00 23.62
C THR A 23 23.91 -31.43 24.45
N GLY A 24 23.07 -32.27 23.81
CA GLY A 24 22.91 -33.65 24.26
C GLY A 24 21.53 -34.11 24.77
N GLY A 25 20.87 -34.99 24.00
CA GLY A 25 20.34 -36.25 24.55
C GLY A 25 18.95 -36.30 25.19
N ARG A 26 17.96 -36.64 24.36
CA ARG A 26 16.90 -37.68 24.54
C ARG A 26 16.20 -37.89 25.90
N HIS A 27 14.86 -37.82 25.77
CA HIS A 27 13.78 -38.54 26.47
C HIS A 27 13.24 -37.94 27.77
N PHE A 28 12.03 -37.37 27.71
CA PHE A 28 11.07 -37.47 28.81
C PHE A 28 9.61 -37.45 28.31
N LEU A 29 8.78 -38.20 29.04
CA LEU A 29 7.40 -38.61 28.79
C LEU A 29 6.44 -37.45 28.47
N ILE A 30 5.52 -37.69 27.51
CA ILE A 30 4.31 -36.88 27.31
C ILE A 30 3.21 -37.40 28.25
N LEU A 31 2.89 -36.63 29.27
CA LEU A 31 1.68 -36.80 30.08
C LEU A 31 0.52 -36.06 29.38
N ILE A 32 -0.54 -36.81 29.07
CA ILE A 32 -1.79 -36.29 28.51
C ILE A 32 -2.62 -35.69 29.65
N CYS A 33 -2.76 -34.35 29.66
CA CYS A 33 -3.75 -33.66 30.51
C CYS A 33 -4.88 -33.11 29.63
N PHE A 34 -6.06 -33.71 29.77
CA PHE A 34 -7.33 -33.17 29.30
C PHE A 34 -7.64 -31.88 30.08
N MET A 35 -7.73 -30.73 29.38
CA MET A 35 -8.41 -29.55 29.90
C MET A 35 -9.65 -29.24 29.05
N LEU A 36 -10.79 -29.29 29.74
CA LEU A 36 -12.11 -28.87 29.29
C LEU A 36 -12.07 -27.37 28.98
N PHE A 37 -12.30 -26.99 27.72
CA PHE A 37 -12.56 -25.60 27.35
C PHE A 37 -14.03 -25.27 27.64
N GLY A 38 -14.25 -24.53 28.73
CA GLY A 38 -15.48 -23.77 28.94
C GLY A 38 -15.52 -22.60 27.97
N VAL A 39 -16.58 -22.51 27.16
CA VAL A 39 -16.83 -21.40 26.24
C VAL A 39 -17.28 -20.18 27.07
N GLY A 40 -16.35 -19.28 27.36
CA GLY A 40 -16.65 -17.94 27.86
C GLY A 40 -16.91 -16.98 26.71
N ILE A 41 -18.12 -16.43 26.63
CA ILE A 41 -18.47 -15.35 25.71
C ILE A 41 -17.71 -14.09 26.14
N ALA A 42 -16.71 -13.68 25.34
CA ALA A 42 -16.03 -12.42 25.54
C ALA A 42 -16.96 -11.26 25.18
N ARG A 43 -17.32 -10.42 26.17
CA ARG A 43 -17.87 -9.08 25.90
C ARG A 43 -16.72 -8.18 25.41
N PRO A 44 -16.92 -7.35 24.37
CA PRO A 44 -15.91 -6.39 23.95
C PRO A 44 -15.71 -5.35 25.05
N GLN A 45 -14.45 -5.19 25.49
CA GLN A 45 -14.01 -4.13 26.40
C GLN A 45 -14.00 -2.80 25.64
N SER A 46 -14.78 -1.82 26.08
CA SER A 46 -14.70 -0.44 25.60
C SER A 46 -13.33 0.16 25.99
N ARG A 47 -12.63 0.76 25.01
CA ARG A 47 -11.37 1.47 25.24
C ARG A 47 -11.66 2.94 25.59
N GLU A 48 -10.93 3.46 26.57
CA GLU A 48 -10.90 4.87 26.95
C GLU A 48 -10.42 5.75 25.78
N VAL A 49 -11.18 6.79 25.45
CA VAL A 49 -10.85 7.74 24.38
C VAL A 49 -10.68 9.12 25.01
N GLY A 50 -9.43 9.59 25.09
CA GLY A 50 -9.04 11.00 25.26
C GLY A 50 -9.33 11.65 26.61
N THR A 51 -8.29 12.13 27.29
CA THR A 51 -8.42 12.90 28.54
C THR A 51 -8.67 14.38 28.24
N ALA A 52 -9.90 14.85 28.48
CA ALA A 52 -10.12 16.21 28.96
C ALA A 52 -10.23 16.13 30.50
N ASN A 53 -9.28 16.72 31.23
CA ASN A 53 -9.28 16.85 32.69
C ASN A 53 -9.26 15.55 33.54
N ASN A 54 -8.36 14.60 33.28
CA ASN A 54 -8.10 13.45 34.19
C ASN A 54 -9.34 12.64 34.60
N GLN A 55 -10.41 12.67 33.81
CA GLN A 55 -11.55 11.78 33.94
C GLN A 55 -11.52 10.80 32.78
N ASN A 56 -11.64 9.51 33.08
CA ASN A 56 -11.77 8.48 32.07
C ASN A 56 -13.14 8.66 31.39
N ILE A 57 -13.13 9.27 30.21
CA ILE A 57 -14.35 9.47 29.43
C ILE A 57 -14.70 8.16 28.74
N THR A 58 -15.83 7.59 29.12
CA THR A 58 -16.37 6.36 28.50
C THR A 58 -17.26 6.74 27.32
N ALA A 59 -16.91 6.27 26.13
CA ALA A 59 -17.77 6.39 24.95
C ALA A 59 -19.08 5.62 25.14
N LEU A 60 -20.19 6.24 24.72
CA LEU A 60 -21.54 5.69 24.76
C LEU A 60 -21.90 5.11 23.40
N ASN A 61 -22.54 3.94 23.44
CA ASN A 61 -22.97 3.18 22.27
C ASN A 61 -24.51 3.15 22.19
N ILE A 62 -25.02 2.70 21.05
CA ILE A 62 -26.44 2.40 20.89
C ILE A 62 -26.87 1.38 21.95
N GLY A 63 -27.96 1.67 22.66
CA GLY A 63 -28.49 0.91 23.78
C GLY A 63 -28.04 1.40 25.16
N ASP A 64 -26.99 2.23 25.24
CA ASP A 64 -26.52 2.79 26.51
C ASP A 64 -27.49 3.87 27.02
N GLN A 65 -27.64 3.98 28.33
CA GLN A 65 -28.35 5.08 28.98
C GLN A 65 -27.42 6.28 29.12
N ILE A 66 -27.93 7.49 28.87
CA ILE A 66 -27.22 8.73 29.17
C ILE A 66 -26.97 8.80 30.69
N PRO A 67 -25.71 8.85 31.15
CA PRO A 67 -25.40 8.95 32.57
C PRO A 67 -26.01 10.20 33.22
N ASP A 68 -26.42 10.10 34.48
CA ASP A 68 -27.01 11.21 35.26
C ASP A 68 -26.14 12.49 35.29
N ALA A 69 -24.82 12.33 35.25
CA ALA A 69 -23.89 13.45 35.18
C ALA A 69 -24.02 14.24 33.87
N LEU A 70 -24.23 13.56 32.73
CA LEU A 70 -24.40 14.22 31.43
C LEU A 70 -25.70 15.01 31.38
N TRP A 71 -26.80 14.45 31.89
CA TRP A 71 -28.10 15.15 31.92
C TRP A 71 -28.03 16.57 32.47
N ASN A 72 -27.21 16.80 33.49
CA ASN A 72 -27.09 18.07 34.18
C ASN A 72 -25.85 18.88 33.78
N THR A 73 -25.07 18.41 32.80
CA THR A 73 -23.87 19.11 32.32
C THR A 73 -24.29 20.42 31.63
N PRO A 74 -23.81 21.59 32.09
CA PRO A 74 -24.13 22.87 31.45
C PRO A 74 -23.56 22.95 30.03
N LEU A 75 -24.41 23.31 29.07
CA LEU A 75 -24.07 23.50 27.67
C LEU A 75 -24.22 24.99 27.32
N GLN A 76 -23.13 25.62 26.88
CA GLN A 76 -23.19 27.01 26.40
C GLN A 76 -23.93 27.08 25.08
N VAL A 77 -24.74 28.12 24.90
CA VAL A 77 -25.59 28.25 23.71
C VAL A 77 -25.58 29.66 23.14
N VAL A 78 -25.90 29.75 21.86
CA VAL A 78 -26.17 31.00 21.16
C VAL A 78 -27.59 31.00 20.60
N ASN A 79 -28.20 32.18 20.55
CA ASN A 79 -29.55 32.42 20.00
C ASN A 79 -30.66 31.51 20.58
N HIS A 80 -30.54 31.10 21.84
CA HIS A 80 -31.61 30.35 22.49
C HIS A 80 -32.92 31.17 22.48
N PRO A 81 -34.10 30.59 22.15
CA PRO A 81 -35.34 31.34 21.99
C PRO A 81 -35.80 32.16 23.22
N GLN A 82 -35.32 31.78 24.40
CA GLN A 82 -35.58 32.45 25.67
C GLN A 82 -34.35 33.23 26.20
N ASP A 83 -33.39 33.56 25.33
CA ASP A 83 -32.14 34.27 25.66
C ASP A 83 -31.29 33.63 26.78
N LYS A 84 -31.44 32.31 27.00
CA LYS A 84 -30.59 31.55 27.91
C LYS A 84 -29.15 31.54 27.39
N LYS A 85 -28.19 31.64 28.31
CA LYS A 85 -26.75 31.47 28.02
C LYS A 85 -26.29 30.03 28.12
N ASN A 86 -26.98 29.23 28.94
CA ASN A 86 -26.70 27.82 29.13
C ASN A 86 -28.01 27.02 29.17
N ILE A 87 -27.93 25.77 28.75
CA ILE A 87 -28.98 24.76 28.89
C ILE A 87 -28.37 23.46 29.46
N THR A 88 -29.21 22.48 29.75
CA THR A 88 -28.80 21.11 30.05
C THR A 88 -29.68 20.14 29.24
N LEU A 89 -29.25 18.88 29.04
CA LEU A 89 -30.16 17.90 28.44
C LEU A 89 -31.37 17.62 29.31
N ALA A 90 -31.26 17.80 30.63
CA ALA A 90 -32.37 17.63 31.58
C ALA A 90 -33.57 18.55 31.27
N ASP A 91 -33.32 19.73 30.69
CA ASP A 91 -34.36 20.66 30.24
C ASP A 91 -35.30 20.05 29.18
N TYR A 92 -34.86 18.98 28.52
CA TYR A 92 -35.58 18.33 27.42
C TYR A 92 -35.92 16.85 27.71
N LYS A 93 -35.81 16.40 28.97
CA LYS A 93 -36.23 15.05 29.37
C LYS A 93 -37.68 14.77 28.96
N GLY A 94 -37.93 13.56 28.49
CA GLY A 94 -39.25 13.15 27.98
C GLY A 94 -39.50 13.49 26.51
N LYS A 95 -38.59 14.23 25.84
CA LYS A 95 -38.55 14.37 24.38
C LYS A 95 -37.57 13.39 23.76
N LEU A 96 -37.74 13.14 22.46
CA LEU A 96 -36.66 12.60 21.63
C LEU A 96 -35.65 13.72 21.40
N ILE A 97 -34.41 13.51 21.79
CA ILE A 97 -33.32 14.49 21.62
C ILE A 97 -32.43 14.00 20.48
N ILE A 98 -32.17 14.85 19.50
CA ILE A 98 -31.20 14.58 18.43
C ILE A 98 -30.03 15.55 18.60
N LEU A 99 -28.85 15.04 18.92
CA LEU A 99 -27.62 15.83 18.93
C LEU A 99 -27.05 15.86 17.51
N ASP A 100 -27.08 17.02 16.87
CA ASP A 100 -26.55 17.27 15.52
C ASP A 100 -25.15 17.86 15.64
N PHE A 101 -24.14 17.00 15.63
CA PHE A 101 -22.75 17.46 15.65
C PHE A 101 -22.38 18.06 14.30
N TRP A 102 -21.96 19.33 14.32
CA TRP A 102 -21.65 20.12 13.13
C TRP A 102 -20.45 21.06 13.34
N SER A 103 -20.01 21.66 12.24
CA SER A 103 -18.99 22.70 12.25
C SER A 103 -19.15 23.68 11.08
N THR A 104 -18.64 24.90 11.24
CA THR A 104 -18.71 25.96 10.22
C THR A 104 -17.99 25.61 8.92
N TRP A 105 -16.98 24.75 8.96
CA TRP A 105 -16.26 24.26 7.79
C TRP A 105 -16.91 23.03 7.13
N CYS A 106 -17.89 22.42 7.80
CA CYS A 106 -18.63 21.27 7.26
C CYS A 106 -19.78 21.75 6.35
N GLY A 107 -19.53 21.80 5.04
CA GLY A 107 -20.53 22.28 4.07
C GLY A 107 -21.84 21.48 4.07
N THR A 108 -21.77 20.15 4.19
CA THR A 108 -22.96 19.28 4.26
C THR A 108 -23.75 19.47 5.55
N CYS A 109 -23.09 19.71 6.68
CA CYS A 109 -23.76 20.03 7.94
C CYS A 109 -24.51 21.37 7.82
N VAL A 110 -23.81 22.41 7.36
CA VAL A 110 -24.37 23.76 7.15
C VAL A 110 -25.59 23.74 6.23
N ALA A 111 -25.56 22.90 5.19
CA ALA A 111 -26.68 22.72 4.26
C ALA A 111 -27.87 21.97 4.88
N ALA A 112 -27.64 21.12 5.89
CA ALA A 112 -28.69 20.36 6.57
C ALA A 112 -29.46 21.19 7.61
N LEU A 113 -28.78 22.14 8.28
CA LEU A 113 -29.35 22.96 9.36
C LEU A 113 -30.74 23.57 9.07
N PRO A 114 -31.03 24.18 7.89
CA PRO A 114 -32.36 24.71 7.60
C PRO A 114 -33.46 23.65 7.65
N ARG A 115 -33.18 22.47 7.11
CA ARG A 115 -34.14 21.36 7.05
C ARG A 115 -34.36 20.76 8.43
N LEU A 116 -33.29 20.62 9.21
CA LEU A 116 -33.38 20.13 10.61
C LEU A 116 -34.21 21.10 11.46
N HIS A 117 -34.00 22.41 11.30
CA HIS A 117 -34.80 23.44 11.98
C HIS A 117 -36.29 23.37 11.65
N GLU A 118 -36.66 23.12 10.40
CA GLU A 118 -38.07 22.95 10.03
C GLU A 118 -38.67 21.65 10.58
N LEU A 119 -37.90 20.56 10.61
CA LEU A 119 -38.34 19.30 11.25
C LEU A 119 -38.54 19.47 12.76
N GLU A 120 -37.65 20.17 13.44
CA GLU A 120 -37.81 20.48 14.86
C GLU A 120 -39.10 21.26 15.12
N LYS A 121 -39.42 22.26 14.28
CA LYS A 121 -40.70 23.00 14.40
C LYS A 121 -41.91 22.12 14.21
N GLU A 122 -41.86 21.19 13.25
CA GLU A 122 -42.95 20.26 12.97
C GLU A 122 -43.21 19.31 14.16
N PHE A 123 -42.15 18.88 14.85
CA PHE A 123 -42.22 17.94 15.97
C PHE A 123 -41.97 18.59 17.34
N LYS A 124 -42.11 19.91 17.47
CA LYS A 124 -41.66 20.72 18.62
C LYS A 124 -42.12 20.23 20.00
N ASP A 125 -43.26 19.54 20.07
CA ASP A 125 -43.83 19.06 21.33
C ASP A 125 -43.15 17.76 21.80
N ASP A 126 -42.64 16.95 20.87
CA ASP A 126 -42.10 15.61 21.09
C ASP A 126 -40.58 15.50 20.86
N VAL A 127 -40.00 16.42 20.10
CA VAL A 127 -38.62 16.35 19.61
C VAL A 127 -37.89 17.66 19.90
N ILE A 128 -36.59 17.56 20.18
CA ILE A 128 -35.65 18.68 20.14
C ILE A 128 -34.45 18.26 19.31
N ILE A 129 -33.99 19.15 18.42
CA ILE A 129 -32.73 18.97 17.68
C ILE A 129 -31.75 19.99 18.24
N LEU A 130 -30.58 19.53 18.69
CA LEU A 130 -29.55 20.36 19.29
C LEU A 130 -28.34 20.39 18.36
N PRO A 131 -28.13 21.47 17.59
CA PRO A 131 -26.90 21.64 16.82
C PRO A 131 -25.71 21.85 17.77
N MET A 132 -24.84 20.84 17.87
CA MET A 132 -23.68 20.77 18.75
C MET A 132 -22.39 21.10 17.99
N THR A 133 -21.58 22.01 18.53
CA THR A 133 -20.23 22.27 17.98
C THR A 133 -19.23 22.57 19.08
N ASP A 134 -17.97 22.19 18.87
CA ASP A 134 -16.86 22.49 19.78
C ASP A 134 -16.26 23.89 19.54
N GLN A 135 -16.75 24.60 18.53
CA GLN A 135 -16.35 25.96 18.19
C GLN A 135 -16.93 26.99 19.17
N LYS A 136 -16.20 28.10 19.32
CA LYS A 136 -16.51 29.15 20.30
C LYS A 136 -17.79 29.91 19.95
N ALA A 137 -18.52 30.36 20.96
CA ALA A 137 -19.76 31.13 20.78
C ALA A 137 -19.64 32.37 19.85
N ASN A 138 -18.53 33.10 19.92
CA ASN A 138 -18.28 34.28 19.08
C ASN A 138 -18.07 33.90 17.60
N GLU A 139 -17.40 32.79 17.33
CA GLU A 139 -17.18 32.25 15.99
C GLU A 139 -18.51 31.85 15.35
N ILE A 140 -19.33 31.09 16.08
CA ILE A 140 -20.64 30.64 15.60
C ILE A 140 -21.57 31.83 15.34
N LYS A 141 -21.64 32.82 16.25
CA LYS A 141 -22.42 34.04 16.02
C LYS A 141 -21.97 34.79 14.76
N ALA A 142 -20.66 34.93 14.56
CA ALA A 142 -20.11 35.58 13.38
C ALA A 142 -20.44 34.81 12.09
N PHE A 143 -20.35 33.48 12.12
CA PHE A 143 -20.68 32.62 11.00
C PHE A 143 -22.17 32.70 10.63
N LEU A 144 -23.07 32.50 11.60
CA LEU A 144 -24.52 32.55 11.39
C LEU A 144 -24.98 33.90 10.82
N LYS A 145 -24.40 35.01 11.30
CA LYS A 145 -24.70 36.35 10.78
C LYS A 145 -24.26 36.55 9.31
N LYS A 146 -23.13 35.96 8.92
CA LYS A 146 -22.59 36.06 7.55
C LYS A 146 -23.27 35.11 6.57
N ASN A 147 -23.77 33.98 7.03
CA ASN A 147 -24.42 32.99 6.18
C ASN A 147 -25.80 33.50 5.71
N ARG A 148 -25.98 33.69 4.40
CA ARG A 148 -27.20 34.27 3.81
C ARG A 148 -28.48 33.47 4.06
N VAL A 149 -28.35 32.14 4.23
CA VAL A 149 -29.49 31.25 4.48
C VAL A 149 -29.76 31.20 5.98
N LEU A 150 -28.75 30.87 6.78
CA LEU A 150 -28.92 30.61 8.22
C LEU A 150 -29.22 31.88 9.03
N SER A 151 -28.72 33.05 8.60
CA SER A 151 -29.00 34.34 9.26
C SER A 151 -30.49 34.66 9.38
N ARG A 152 -31.34 34.09 8.52
CA ARG A 152 -32.79 34.32 8.54
C ARG A 152 -33.56 33.39 9.48
N LEU A 153 -32.92 32.32 9.95
CA LEU A 153 -33.57 31.27 10.72
C LEU A 153 -33.42 31.47 12.24
N ASN A 154 -32.56 32.41 12.65
CA ASN A 154 -32.15 32.62 14.04
C ASN A 154 -31.79 31.29 14.74
N LEU A 155 -30.94 30.50 14.09
CA LEU A 155 -30.62 29.16 14.58
C LEU A 155 -29.98 29.21 15.96
N PHE A 156 -30.59 28.43 16.84
CA PHE A 156 -30.06 28.05 18.12
C PHE A 156 -28.95 26.99 17.92
N SER A 157 -27.87 27.08 18.68
CA SER A 157 -26.80 26.07 18.67
C SER A 157 -26.07 26.04 20.02
N VAL A 158 -25.69 24.84 20.44
CA VAL A 158 -24.73 24.58 21.51
C VAL A 158 -23.33 24.81 20.99
N THR A 159 -22.50 25.51 21.77
CA THR A 159 -21.14 25.91 21.40
C THR A 159 -20.15 25.48 22.49
N ASP A 160 -18.85 25.49 22.17
CA ASP A 160 -17.78 25.11 23.11
C ASP A 160 -17.96 23.69 23.71
N ASP A 161 -18.64 22.78 22.99
CA ASP A 161 -18.80 21.40 23.47
C ASP A 161 -17.43 20.71 23.58
N ASN A 162 -17.10 20.28 24.79
CA ASN A 162 -15.92 19.49 25.11
C ASN A 162 -16.28 18.30 26.01
N THR A 163 -17.54 17.89 26.00
CA THR A 163 -18.04 16.75 26.79
C THR A 163 -18.70 15.74 25.87
N TYR A 164 -19.75 16.14 25.16
CA TYR A 164 -20.57 15.22 24.38
C TYR A 164 -19.81 14.64 23.18
N LYS A 165 -18.96 15.44 22.52
CA LYS A 165 -18.10 14.95 21.43
C LYS A 165 -17.18 13.79 21.82
N PHE A 166 -16.79 13.69 23.09
CA PHE A 166 -15.93 12.59 23.58
C PHE A 166 -16.74 11.38 24.02
N HIS A 167 -17.97 11.58 24.51
CA HIS A 167 -18.90 10.49 24.77
C HIS A 167 -19.48 9.88 23.49
N PHE A 168 -19.53 10.64 22.40
CA PHE A 168 -19.97 10.19 21.08
C PHE A 168 -18.85 10.40 20.06
N PRO A 169 -17.78 9.56 20.08
CA PRO A 169 -16.64 9.77 19.21
C PRO A 169 -17.01 9.57 17.74
N TYR A 170 -16.58 10.52 16.92
CA TYR A 170 -16.72 10.49 15.46
C TYR A 170 -15.43 10.92 14.77
N THR A 171 -15.22 10.43 13.57
CA THR A 171 -14.13 10.84 12.65
C THR A 171 -14.65 11.73 11.51
N MET A 172 -15.96 11.69 11.26
CA MET A 172 -16.59 12.43 10.17
C MET A 172 -17.85 13.15 10.64
N LEU A 173 -18.05 14.36 10.11
CA LEU A 173 -19.29 15.13 10.23
C LEU A 173 -20.11 15.04 8.94
N PRO A 174 -21.44 15.24 8.99
CA PRO A 174 -22.28 15.37 10.19
C PRO A 174 -22.42 14.06 10.96
N HIS A 175 -22.75 14.16 12.24
CA HIS A 175 -22.94 13.00 13.13
C HIS A 175 -24.14 13.26 14.03
N GLU A 176 -25.14 12.38 13.96
CA GLU A 176 -26.41 12.55 14.65
C GLU A 176 -26.54 11.49 15.75
N VAL A 177 -26.81 11.90 16.98
CA VAL A 177 -27.06 10.98 18.09
C VAL A 177 -28.50 11.12 18.55
N TRP A 178 -29.25 10.03 18.52
CA TRP A 178 -30.68 9.99 18.85
C TRP A 178 -30.86 9.43 20.25
N ILE A 179 -31.41 10.23 21.16
CA ILE A 179 -31.62 9.87 22.57
C ILE A 179 -33.12 9.82 22.83
N SER A 180 -33.61 8.67 23.27
CA SER A 180 -35.02 8.41 23.51
C SER A 180 -35.59 9.29 24.63
N LYS A 181 -36.93 9.30 24.73
CA LYS A 181 -37.65 9.93 25.85
C LYS A 181 -37.24 9.41 27.22
N SER A 182 -36.78 8.16 27.31
CA SER A 182 -36.29 7.54 28.55
C SER A 182 -34.80 7.80 28.81
N GLY A 183 -34.05 8.29 27.81
CA GLY A 183 -32.62 8.56 27.93
C GLY A 183 -31.69 7.50 27.35
N GLU A 184 -32.21 6.60 26.51
CA GLU A 184 -31.42 5.59 25.81
C GLU A 184 -30.88 6.13 24.50
N VAL A 185 -29.61 5.86 24.16
CA VAL A 185 -29.06 6.12 22.82
C VAL A 185 -29.66 5.13 21.83
N GLN A 186 -30.60 5.56 20.98
CA GLN A 186 -31.33 4.65 20.09
C GLN A 186 -30.70 4.48 18.70
N ALA A 187 -29.99 5.50 18.21
CA ALA A 187 -29.36 5.48 16.90
C ALA A 187 -28.22 6.49 16.81
N ILE A 188 -27.26 6.20 15.94
CA ILE A 188 -26.18 7.09 15.53
C ILE A 188 -26.15 7.11 14.00
N THR A 189 -26.43 8.26 13.38
CA THR A 189 -26.75 8.32 11.94
C THR A 189 -26.04 9.44 11.20
N HIS A 190 -26.25 9.53 9.89
CA HIS A 190 -25.94 10.74 9.13
C HIS A 190 -27.10 11.73 9.22
N SER A 191 -26.84 13.01 8.90
CA SER A 191 -27.89 14.04 8.89
C SER A 191 -28.99 13.74 7.88
N SER A 192 -28.69 13.05 6.78
CA SER A 192 -29.67 12.61 5.77
C SER A 192 -30.72 11.65 6.34
N ASP A 193 -30.40 10.95 7.42
CA ASP A 193 -31.30 9.99 8.06
C ASP A 193 -32.27 10.67 9.06
N VAL A 194 -32.06 11.95 9.38
CA VAL A 194 -33.00 12.73 10.19
C VAL A 194 -34.19 13.14 9.33
N THR A 195 -35.07 12.19 8.99
CA THR A 195 -36.27 12.43 8.18
C THR A 195 -37.53 12.40 9.05
N LYS A 196 -38.64 12.93 8.52
CA LYS A 196 -39.95 12.87 9.19
C LYS A 196 -40.35 11.42 9.53
N GLU A 197 -40.10 10.51 8.60
CA GLU A 197 -40.40 9.09 8.74
C GLU A 197 -39.56 8.46 9.85
N ASN A 198 -38.25 8.74 9.87
CA ASN A 198 -37.34 8.20 10.88
C ASN A 198 -37.58 8.80 12.26
N ILE A 199 -37.89 10.10 12.37
CA ILE A 199 -38.34 10.74 13.61
C ILE A 199 -39.61 10.05 14.14
N THR A 200 -40.59 9.84 13.27
CA THR A 200 -41.83 9.16 13.64
C THR A 200 -41.57 7.71 14.10
N SER A 201 -40.61 7.02 13.48
CA SER A 201 -40.18 5.67 13.88
C SER A 201 -39.49 5.67 15.24
N ALA A 202 -38.54 6.60 15.45
CA ALA A 202 -37.80 6.75 16.69
C ALA A 202 -38.71 7.09 17.88
N LEU A 203 -39.70 7.98 17.69
CA LEU A 203 -40.72 8.30 18.69
C LEU A 203 -41.54 7.08 19.14
N LYS A 204 -41.66 6.06 18.28
CA LYS A 204 -42.32 4.78 18.60
C LYS A 204 -41.36 3.73 19.19
N GLY A 205 -40.10 4.09 19.45
CA GLY A 205 -39.07 3.18 19.96
C GLY A 205 -38.35 2.37 18.88
N ASN A 206 -38.60 2.62 17.60
CA ASN A 206 -38.08 1.84 16.47
C ASN A 206 -36.95 2.58 15.73
N ALA A 207 -36.02 3.21 16.46
CA ALA A 207 -34.89 3.91 15.83
C ALA A 207 -33.78 2.95 15.36
N ASN A 208 -33.76 1.73 15.88
CA ASN A 208 -32.82 0.67 15.48
C ASN A 208 -32.98 0.23 14.01
N SER A 209 -34.11 0.51 13.36
CA SER A 209 -34.32 0.25 11.93
C SER A 209 -33.69 1.30 11.02
N ILE A 210 -33.19 2.41 11.58
CA ILE A 210 -32.52 3.47 10.82
C ILE A 210 -31.11 3.00 10.45
N ALA A 211 -30.63 3.40 9.27
CA ALA A 211 -29.27 3.12 8.84
C ALA A 211 -28.27 3.76 9.82
N GLN A 212 -27.41 2.96 10.43
CA GLN A 212 -26.43 3.44 11.39
C GLN A 212 -25.16 3.91 10.67
N LYS A 213 -24.65 5.08 11.07
CA LYS A 213 -23.37 5.61 10.60
C LYS A 213 -22.24 4.76 11.16
N LYS A 214 -21.27 4.41 10.30
CA LYS A 214 -20.11 3.60 10.65
C LYS A 214 -18.84 4.41 10.44
N ASP A 215 -18.21 4.81 11.54
CA ASP A 215 -16.92 5.49 11.54
C ASP A 215 -15.80 4.52 11.88
N ASN A 216 -14.67 4.65 11.18
CA ASN A 216 -13.47 3.92 11.55
C ASN A 216 -12.63 4.76 12.52
N LEU A 217 -12.95 4.64 13.82
CA LEU A 217 -12.24 5.36 14.89
C LEU A 217 -10.77 4.91 15.07
N THR A 218 -10.36 3.83 14.41
CA THR A 218 -8.98 3.29 14.49
C THR A 218 -8.11 3.66 13.30
N TYR A 219 -8.70 4.34 12.30
CA TYR A 219 -7.97 4.85 11.16
C TYR A 219 -7.12 6.06 11.56
N ASP A 220 -5.87 6.05 11.11
CA ASP A 220 -4.87 7.07 11.37
C ASP A 220 -4.20 7.42 10.04
N ASP A 221 -4.44 8.64 9.56
CA ASP A 221 -3.95 9.13 8.28
C ASP A 221 -2.45 9.43 8.27
N THR A 222 -1.79 9.35 9.43
CA THR A 222 -0.33 9.46 9.55
C THR A 222 0.38 8.13 9.36
N ARG A 223 -0.36 7.02 9.35
CA ARG A 223 0.18 5.66 9.16
C ARG A 223 -0.13 5.14 7.75
N PRO A 224 0.68 4.21 7.21
CA PRO A 224 0.40 3.61 5.91
C PRO A 224 -0.96 2.89 5.89
N LEU A 225 -1.74 3.10 4.83
CA LEU A 225 -3.04 2.46 4.64
C LEU A 225 -2.88 0.93 4.45
N LEU A 226 -3.76 0.15 5.08
CA LEU A 226 -3.79 -1.32 5.06
C LEU A 226 -2.56 -2.03 5.66
N LEU A 227 -1.61 -1.30 6.26
CA LEU A 227 -0.53 -1.90 7.04
C LEU A 227 -0.86 -1.83 8.53
N ASN A 228 -0.56 -2.90 9.25
CA ASN A 228 -0.84 -3.03 10.69
C ASN A 228 -2.31 -2.72 11.05
N ASN A 229 -3.25 -3.15 10.19
CA ASN A 229 -4.70 -2.92 10.29
C ASN A 229 -5.11 -1.45 10.35
N ASN A 230 -4.35 -0.55 9.70
CA ASN A 230 -4.74 0.85 9.58
C ASN A 230 -5.77 1.05 8.46
N GLY A 231 -6.99 1.43 8.83
CA GLY A 231 -8.11 1.62 7.89
C GLY A 231 -8.85 0.32 7.55
N ALA A 232 -8.14 -0.71 7.10
CA ALA A 232 -8.64 -2.07 6.97
C ALA A 232 -7.47 -3.07 6.97
N ASP A 233 -7.75 -4.35 6.77
CA ASP A 233 -6.73 -5.40 6.63
C ASP A 233 -6.22 -5.52 5.18
N GLY A 234 -5.27 -6.44 4.97
CA GLY A 234 -4.66 -6.68 3.66
C GLY A 234 -5.59 -7.31 2.62
N ASP A 235 -6.79 -7.75 2.98
CA ASP A 235 -7.72 -8.34 2.01
C ASP A 235 -8.45 -7.24 1.20
N PHE A 236 -8.35 -5.98 1.63
CA PHE A 236 -8.88 -4.81 0.91
C PHE A 236 -8.01 -4.35 -0.27
N PHE A 237 -6.83 -4.96 -0.50
CA PHE A 237 -6.01 -4.62 -1.67
C PHE A 237 -6.71 -5.06 -2.97
N VAL A 238 -7.16 -4.08 -3.78
CA VAL A 238 -7.66 -4.35 -5.15
C VAL A 238 -6.50 -4.65 -6.11
N SER A 239 -5.39 -3.92 -5.96
CA SER A 239 -4.16 -4.10 -6.72
C SER A 239 -3.01 -3.57 -5.88
N ARG A 240 -1.89 -4.30 -5.81
CA ARG A 240 -0.70 -3.87 -5.06
C ARG A 240 0.56 -4.31 -5.78
N SER A 241 1.45 -3.36 -6.04
CA SER A 241 2.80 -3.61 -6.55
C SER A 241 3.79 -3.19 -5.47
N ILE A 242 4.74 -4.06 -5.14
CA ILE A 242 5.76 -3.82 -4.14
C ILE A 242 7.13 -4.10 -4.73
N ILE A 243 8.11 -3.27 -4.36
CA ILE A 243 9.54 -3.54 -4.55
C ILE A 243 10.21 -3.47 -3.20
N THR A 244 10.99 -4.48 -2.86
CA THR A 244 11.74 -4.56 -1.61
C THR A 244 13.21 -4.84 -1.90
N LEU A 245 14.07 -4.59 -0.91
CA LEU A 245 15.43 -5.15 -0.91
C LEU A 245 15.39 -6.68 -0.91
N ALA A 246 16.55 -7.30 -1.12
CA ALA A 246 16.74 -8.73 -0.96
C ALA A 246 16.24 -9.20 0.41
N ILE A 247 15.50 -10.31 0.41
CA ILE A 247 14.98 -10.94 1.62
C ILE A 247 15.82 -12.18 1.89
N GLU A 248 16.39 -12.25 3.09
CA GLU A 248 17.17 -13.41 3.51
C GLU A 248 16.29 -14.66 3.60
N GLY A 249 16.83 -15.83 3.23
CA GLY A 249 16.13 -17.11 3.34
C GLY A 249 15.14 -17.44 2.21
N ILE A 250 14.92 -16.57 1.22
CA ILE A 250 14.10 -16.89 0.03
C ILE A 250 14.96 -17.07 -1.23
N PRO A 251 14.60 -18.00 -2.13
CA PRO A 251 15.39 -18.25 -3.33
C PRO A 251 15.27 -17.10 -4.33
N ARG A 252 16.24 -17.02 -5.24
CA ARG A 252 16.10 -16.19 -6.44
C ARG A 252 15.09 -16.83 -7.39
N SER A 253 14.08 -16.09 -7.81
CA SER A 253 13.05 -16.57 -8.75
C SER A 253 12.56 -15.45 -9.67
N ASN A 254 12.15 -15.83 -10.87
CA ASN A 254 11.31 -15.02 -11.76
C ASN A 254 10.22 -15.94 -12.30
N ALA A 255 8.97 -15.72 -11.89
CA ALA A 255 7.85 -16.55 -12.29
C ALA A 255 7.02 -15.89 -13.38
N LEU A 256 6.48 -16.71 -14.30
CA LEU A 256 5.33 -16.31 -15.11
C LEU A 256 4.17 -15.88 -14.19
N PRO A 257 3.29 -14.98 -14.65
CA PRO A 257 2.08 -14.66 -13.91
C PRO A 257 1.31 -15.92 -13.50
N LYS A 258 0.96 -16.02 -12.22
CA LYS A 258 0.11 -17.10 -11.68
C LYS A 258 -1.30 -16.59 -11.49
N VAL A 259 -2.27 -17.24 -12.13
CA VAL A 259 -3.69 -16.90 -12.03
C VAL A 259 -4.30 -17.55 -10.79
N ASN A 260 -5.19 -16.82 -10.12
CA ASN A 260 -6.09 -17.32 -9.09
C ASN A 260 -7.52 -17.05 -9.55
N GLU A 261 -8.19 -18.09 -10.05
CA GLU A 261 -9.54 -17.99 -10.61
C GLU A 261 -10.59 -17.68 -9.54
N LYS A 262 -10.42 -18.21 -8.32
CA LYS A 262 -11.35 -18.01 -7.21
C LYS A 262 -11.52 -16.53 -6.87
N ASP A 263 -10.41 -15.81 -6.85
CA ASP A 263 -10.37 -14.40 -6.46
C ASP A 263 -10.34 -13.48 -7.70
N SER A 264 -10.45 -14.03 -8.91
CA SER A 264 -10.33 -13.29 -10.17
C SER A 264 -9.09 -12.38 -10.23
N THR A 265 -7.97 -12.87 -9.71
CA THR A 265 -6.68 -12.14 -9.64
C THR A 265 -5.54 -12.91 -10.30
N PHE A 266 -4.41 -12.24 -10.50
CA PHE A 266 -3.13 -12.88 -10.82
C PHE A 266 -1.99 -12.27 -10.00
N ARG A 267 -0.87 -13.00 -9.94
CA ARG A 267 0.35 -12.59 -9.26
C ARG A 267 1.56 -12.68 -10.18
N VAL A 268 2.31 -11.59 -10.31
CA VAL A 268 3.65 -11.55 -10.88
C VAL A 268 4.66 -11.54 -9.73
N LEU A 269 5.72 -12.34 -9.83
CA LEU A 269 6.70 -12.48 -8.75
C LEU A 269 8.13 -12.57 -9.31
N SER A 270 8.99 -11.72 -8.76
CA SER A 270 10.45 -11.81 -8.83
C SER A 270 11.00 -11.75 -7.41
N THR A 271 11.90 -12.65 -7.03
CA THR A 271 12.52 -12.65 -5.71
C THR A 271 14.03 -12.67 -5.84
N ASN A 272 14.72 -11.89 -5.01
CA ASN A 272 16.18 -11.82 -4.92
C ASN A 272 16.89 -11.75 -6.27
N ALA A 273 16.34 -10.99 -7.21
CA ALA A 273 16.80 -10.83 -8.58
C ALA A 273 17.48 -9.47 -8.78
N ASP A 274 18.49 -9.43 -9.64
CA ASP A 274 19.02 -8.17 -10.16
C ASP A 274 18.02 -7.52 -11.12
N ILE A 275 18.19 -6.21 -11.38
CA ILE A 275 17.21 -5.43 -12.13
C ILE A 275 17.10 -5.96 -13.58
N ARG A 276 18.22 -6.35 -14.22
CA ARG A 276 18.19 -6.98 -15.55
C ARG A 276 17.33 -8.23 -15.55
N ARG A 277 17.49 -9.08 -14.54
CA ARG A 277 16.69 -10.28 -14.35
C ARG A 277 15.22 -9.89 -14.22
N MET A 278 14.87 -8.89 -13.43
CA MET A 278 13.47 -8.44 -13.29
C MET A 278 12.84 -8.00 -14.62
N TYR A 279 13.61 -7.35 -15.51
CA TYR A 279 13.13 -6.96 -16.84
C TYR A 279 12.77 -8.15 -17.76
N GLU A 280 13.20 -9.39 -17.49
CA GLU A 280 12.72 -10.57 -18.24
C GLU A 280 11.22 -10.83 -18.07
N LEU A 281 10.60 -10.24 -17.05
CA LEU A 281 9.15 -10.23 -16.89
C LEU A 281 8.46 -9.29 -17.89
N ALA A 282 9.15 -8.21 -18.30
CA ALA A 282 8.67 -7.24 -19.28
C ALA A 282 9.07 -7.59 -20.72
N PHE A 283 10.26 -8.15 -20.91
CA PHE A 283 10.85 -8.46 -22.22
C PHE A 283 11.28 -9.93 -22.25
N ARG A 284 10.54 -10.77 -22.98
CA ARG A 284 10.82 -12.21 -23.08
C ARG A 284 12.14 -12.52 -23.77
N GLU A 285 12.55 -11.64 -24.67
CA GLU A 285 13.80 -11.67 -25.42
C GLU A 285 15.00 -11.75 -24.48
N LEU A 286 14.90 -11.16 -23.28
CA LEU A 286 15.98 -11.16 -22.30
C LEU A 286 16.31 -12.55 -21.73
N LEU A 287 15.39 -13.53 -21.82
CA LEU A 287 15.60 -14.90 -21.35
C LEU A 287 16.71 -15.62 -22.11
N THR A 288 16.87 -15.29 -23.40
CA THR A 288 17.87 -15.89 -24.29
C THR A 288 18.90 -14.87 -24.75
N MET A 289 18.69 -13.58 -24.49
CA MET A 289 19.63 -12.53 -24.83
C MET A 289 20.90 -12.61 -23.96
N PRO A 290 22.09 -12.77 -24.56
CA PRO A 290 23.34 -12.70 -23.81
C PRO A 290 23.56 -11.32 -23.15
N PRO A 291 24.29 -11.28 -22.03
CA PRO A 291 24.58 -10.03 -21.31
C PRO A 291 25.28 -8.96 -22.15
N ASN A 292 26.15 -9.33 -23.09
CA ASN A 292 26.82 -8.36 -23.99
C ASN A 292 25.92 -7.65 -25.00
N ARG A 293 24.64 -8.04 -25.05
CA ARG A 293 23.57 -7.29 -25.70
C ARG A 293 22.77 -6.42 -24.73
N THR A 294 23.33 -6.11 -23.56
CA THR A 294 22.81 -5.09 -22.63
C THR A 294 23.69 -3.83 -22.68
N LYS A 295 23.07 -2.65 -22.74
CA LYS A 295 23.78 -1.36 -22.73
C LYS A 295 23.27 -0.50 -21.58
N LEU A 296 24.22 0.03 -20.81
CA LEU A 296 23.98 0.94 -19.70
C LEU A 296 24.43 2.35 -20.13
N GLU A 297 23.47 3.24 -20.33
CA GLU A 297 23.63 4.62 -20.79
C GLU A 297 23.26 5.58 -19.64
N LEU A 298 24.01 5.50 -18.55
CA LEU A 298 23.75 6.20 -17.29
C LEU A 298 24.75 7.37 -17.14
N LYS A 299 24.31 8.52 -16.60
CA LYS A 299 25.17 9.69 -16.36
C LYS A 299 25.56 9.77 -14.88
N GLU A 300 26.79 10.21 -14.61
CA GLU A 300 27.21 10.57 -13.24
C GLU A 300 26.43 11.81 -12.74
N PRO A 301 26.12 11.96 -11.42
CA PRO A 301 26.61 11.19 -10.28
C PRO A 301 25.63 10.11 -9.82
N PHE A 302 24.73 9.64 -10.69
CA PHE A 302 23.83 8.56 -10.33
C PHE A 302 24.64 7.27 -10.16
N SER A 303 24.97 7.02 -8.90
CA SER A 303 25.41 5.75 -8.30
C SER A 303 24.49 4.54 -8.57
N VAL A 304 23.73 4.52 -9.67
CA VAL A 304 23.37 3.30 -10.37
C VAL A 304 24.65 2.76 -11.02
N SER A 305 25.61 2.41 -10.19
CA SER A 305 26.77 1.63 -10.60
C SER A 305 26.26 0.40 -11.37
N GLU A 306 27.06 -0.10 -12.30
CA GLU A 306 26.84 -1.41 -12.91
C GLU A 306 26.49 -2.47 -11.84
N LYS A 307 27.06 -2.34 -10.63
CA LYS A 307 26.69 -3.10 -9.44
C LYS A 307 25.21 -2.96 -9.04
N ARG A 308 24.64 -1.76 -8.91
CA ARG A 308 23.21 -1.60 -8.55
C ARG A 308 22.29 -2.27 -9.56
N PHE A 309 22.65 -2.22 -10.84
CA PHE A 309 21.82 -2.78 -11.90
C PHE A 309 22.00 -4.31 -12.08
N LEU A 310 23.24 -4.80 -12.02
CA LEU A 310 23.60 -6.19 -12.30
C LEU A 310 23.84 -7.06 -11.06
N GLN A 311 23.98 -6.48 -9.87
CA GLN A 311 24.39 -7.21 -8.66
C GLN A 311 23.46 -7.01 -7.46
N ASP A 312 22.95 -5.79 -7.24
CA ASP A 312 22.02 -5.54 -6.14
C ASP A 312 20.71 -6.28 -6.41
N LYS A 313 20.20 -6.91 -5.35
CA LYS A 313 19.05 -7.83 -5.44
C LYS A 313 17.82 -7.21 -4.80
N TYR A 314 16.71 -7.40 -5.48
CA TYR A 314 15.40 -6.91 -5.06
C TYR A 314 14.36 -8.01 -5.16
N CYS A 315 13.23 -7.81 -4.49
CA CYS A 315 12.01 -8.57 -4.75
C CYS A 315 10.97 -7.64 -5.36
N TYR A 316 10.16 -8.19 -6.25
CA TYR A 316 8.99 -7.55 -6.82
C TYR A 316 7.81 -8.50 -6.76
N GLU A 317 6.69 -8.01 -6.24
CA GLU A 317 5.40 -8.67 -6.35
C GLU A 317 4.39 -7.68 -6.87
N TRP A 318 3.58 -8.13 -7.83
CA TRP A 318 2.36 -7.42 -8.19
C TRP A 318 1.19 -8.38 -8.23
N ILE A 319 0.16 -8.07 -7.45
CA ILE A 319 -1.14 -8.75 -7.46
C ILE A 319 -2.17 -7.78 -8.01
N ALA A 320 -2.98 -8.24 -8.96
CA ALA A 320 -3.99 -7.40 -9.61
C ALA A 320 -5.19 -8.23 -10.14
N PRO A 321 -6.31 -7.58 -10.50
CA PRO A 321 -7.44 -8.24 -11.13
C PRO A 321 -7.09 -8.82 -12.50
N LEU A 322 -7.73 -9.93 -12.90
CA LEU A 322 -7.47 -10.60 -14.18
C LEU A 322 -7.71 -9.71 -15.41
N SER A 323 -8.55 -8.68 -15.29
CA SER A 323 -8.84 -7.72 -16.37
C SER A 323 -7.60 -7.02 -16.93
N VAL A 324 -6.53 -6.89 -16.13
CA VAL A 324 -5.29 -6.22 -16.55
C VAL A 324 -4.14 -7.19 -16.86
N LEU A 325 -4.37 -8.51 -16.81
CA LEU A 325 -3.33 -9.52 -17.01
C LEU A 325 -2.57 -9.34 -18.34
N LYS A 326 -3.27 -9.01 -19.44
CA LYS A 326 -2.63 -8.80 -20.75
C LYS A 326 -1.64 -7.63 -20.80
N HIS A 327 -1.72 -6.70 -19.84
CA HIS A 327 -0.85 -5.53 -19.73
C HIS A 327 0.31 -5.74 -18.76
N PHE A 328 0.50 -6.97 -18.27
CA PHE A 328 1.48 -7.18 -17.22
C PHE A 328 2.92 -6.83 -17.62
N PRO A 329 3.40 -7.10 -18.85
CA PRO A 329 4.76 -6.76 -19.22
C PRO A 329 5.00 -5.25 -19.18
N GLN A 330 4.03 -4.46 -19.67
CA GLN A 330 4.10 -2.99 -19.68
C GLN A 330 4.06 -2.42 -18.26
N LYS A 331 3.23 -2.99 -17.37
CA LYS A 331 3.16 -2.56 -15.98
C LYS A 331 4.46 -2.87 -15.23
N VAL A 332 5.04 -4.04 -15.42
CA VAL A 332 6.34 -4.38 -14.81
C VAL A 332 7.42 -3.43 -15.30
N GLN A 333 7.50 -3.18 -16.62
CA GLN A 333 8.43 -2.21 -17.18
C GLN A 333 8.27 -0.83 -16.53
N ALA A 334 7.03 -0.34 -16.42
CA ALA A 334 6.73 0.96 -15.82
C ALA A 334 7.11 1.01 -14.33
N ASP A 335 6.84 -0.05 -13.57
CA ASP A 335 7.20 -0.14 -12.15
C ASP A 335 8.71 -0.10 -11.94
N LEU A 336 9.46 -0.90 -12.71
CA LEU A 336 10.92 -0.92 -12.65
C LEU A 336 11.50 0.44 -13.08
N ASN A 337 11.00 0.99 -14.18
CA ASN A 337 11.45 2.29 -14.68
C ASN A 337 11.25 3.38 -13.61
N TYR A 338 10.04 3.50 -13.08
CA TYR A 338 9.68 4.52 -12.09
C TYR A 338 10.45 4.34 -10.78
N HIS A 339 10.53 3.12 -10.24
CA HIS A 339 11.17 2.87 -8.95
C HIS A 339 12.68 3.09 -8.98
N PHE A 340 13.33 2.72 -10.08
CA PHE A 340 14.78 2.82 -10.19
C PHE A 340 15.25 4.12 -10.88
N GLY A 341 14.35 4.95 -11.40
CA GLY A 341 14.71 6.19 -12.10
C GLY A 341 15.36 5.94 -13.46
N ILE A 342 14.96 4.86 -14.15
CA ILE A 342 15.60 4.37 -15.37
C ILE A 342 14.57 4.12 -16.47
N ASN A 343 15.04 4.01 -17.70
CA ASN A 343 14.24 3.67 -18.86
C ASN A 343 14.82 2.42 -19.54
N GLY A 344 14.33 1.24 -19.13
CA GLY A 344 14.66 -0.03 -19.76
C GLY A 344 13.81 -0.28 -21.00
N ARG A 345 14.44 -0.51 -22.15
CA ARG A 345 13.78 -0.73 -23.44
C ARG A 345 14.56 -1.69 -24.35
N MET A 346 13.85 -2.30 -25.29
CA MET A 346 14.47 -3.02 -26.40
C MET A 346 14.76 -2.06 -27.56
N GLU A 347 15.93 -2.16 -28.17
CA GLU A 347 16.39 -1.28 -29.24
C GLU A 347 17.21 -2.07 -30.26
N LYS A 348 17.00 -1.82 -31.56
CA LYS A 348 17.84 -2.39 -32.62
C LYS A 348 19.03 -1.49 -32.89
N ARG A 349 20.24 -2.05 -32.91
CA ARG A 349 21.47 -1.30 -33.16
C ARG A 349 22.32 -1.97 -34.23
N ASN A 350 22.81 -1.15 -35.16
CA ASN A 350 23.86 -1.58 -36.09
C ASN A 350 25.17 -1.74 -35.30
N THR A 351 25.74 -2.94 -35.29
CA THR A 351 26.80 -3.32 -34.35
C THR A 351 27.85 -4.16 -35.04
N LYS A 352 29.12 -3.81 -34.84
CA LYS A 352 30.24 -4.69 -35.15
C LYS A 352 30.15 -5.98 -34.33
N CYS A 353 30.31 -7.11 -34.98
CA CYS A 353 30.21 -8.43 -34.36
C CYS A 353 31.16 -9.41 -35.05
N TYR A 354 31.35 -10.57 -34.43
CA TYR A 354 31.95 -11.72 -35.08
C TYR A 354 30.84 -12.68 -35.50
N THR A 355 30.80 -13.06 -36.79
CA THR A 355 29.92 -14.13 -37.26
C THR A 355 30.72 -15.39 -37.50
N ILE A 356 30.10 -16.54 -37.23
CA ILE A 356 30.73 -17.83 -37.49
C ILE A 356 30.40 -18.24 -38.93
N LYS A 357 31.43 -18.57 -39.71
CA LYS A 357 31.32 -19.03 -41.09
C LYS A 357 31.87 -20.44 -41.22
N ILE A 358 31.19 -21.26 -42.01
CA ILE A 358 31.70 -22.55 -42.46
C ILE A 358 32.70 -22.29 -43.59
N ILE A 359 33.93 -22.75 -43.40
CA ILE A 359 35.03 -22.65 -44.36
C ILE A 359 35.52 -24.02 -44.84
N GLY A 360 34.92 -25.10 -44.33
CA GLY A 360 35.26 -26.48 -44.67
C GLY A 360 34.26 -27.47 -44.08
N LYS A 361 34.62 -28.75 -44.05
CA LYS A 361 33.76 -29.78 -43.45
C LYS A 361 33.75 -29.63 -41.92
N THR A 362 32.56 -29.46 -41.34
CA THR A 362 32.37 -29.34 -39.89
C THR A 362 32.16 -30.71 -39.23
N THR A 363 32.43 -30.79 -37.92
CA THR A 363 32.18 -31.98 -37.12
C THR A 363 30.91 -31.80 -36.29
N ILE A 364 29.86 -32.54 -36.64
CA ILE A 364 28.58 -32.57 -35.90
C ILE A 364 28.57 -33.80 -34.98
N ILE A 365 28.19 -33.60 -33.72
CA ILE A 365 28.12 -34.67 -32.72
C ILE A 365 26.66 -34.93 -32.27
N PRO A 366 26.23 -36.20 -32.14
CA PRO A 366 24.83 -36.51 -31.81
C PRO A 366 24.48 -36.17 -30.36
N ASN A 367 25.44 -36.35 -29.44
CA ASN A 367 25.27 -36.14 -28.01
C ASN A 367 26.34 -35.18 -27.50
N LYS A 368 27.34 -35.65 -26.75
CA LYS A 368 28.35 -34.83 -26.06
C LYS A 368 29.71 -34.81 -26.78
N PRO A 369 30.52 -33.75 -26.62
CA PRO A 369 31.89 -33.72 -27.10
C PRO A 369 32.77 -34.71 -26.32
N GLU A 370 33.77 -35.26 -27.00
CA GLU A 370 34.87 -36.04 -26.38
C GLU A 370 35.81 -35.14 -25.57
N ASP A 371 36.75 -35.74 -24.84
CA ASP A 371 37.73 -35.02 -24.05
C ASP A 371 38.58 -34.08 -24.92
N GLY A 372 38.69 -32.82 -24.48
CA GLY A 372 39.38 -31.75 -25.22
C GLY A 372 38.48 -30.93 -26.16
N LEU A 373 37.23 -31.36 -26.40
CA LEU A 373 36.26 -30.64 -27.22
C LEU A 373 35.18 -29.95 -26.37
N GLN A 374 34.46 -29.02 -26.97
CA GLN A 374 33.26 -28.38 -26.43
C GLN A 374 32.26 -28.08 -27.55
N TYR A 375 31.00 -27.82 -27.21
CA TYR A 375 30.04 -27.32 -28.19
C TYR A 375 30.38 -25.88 -28.58
N LEU A 376 30.25 -25.58 -29.87
CA LEU A 376 30.33 -24.21 -30.39
C LEU A 376 29.36 -23.28 -29.65
N SER A 377 28.11 -23.69 -29.47
CA SER A 377 27.09 -22.92 -28.75
C SER A 377 27.47 -22.63 -27.30
N ALA A 378 28.11 -23.57 -26.62
CA ALA A 378 28.58 -23.38 -25.24
C ALA A 378 29.74 -22.37 -25.16
N TRP A 379 30.65 -22.38 -26.15
CA TRP A 379 31.72 -21.39 -26.25
C TRP A 379 31.17 -20.00 -26.56
N VAL A 380 30.31 -19.87 -27.58
CA VAL A 380 29.62 -18.61 -27.94
C VAL A 380 28.88 -18.02 -26.76
N ASN A 381 28.12 -18.85 -26.04
CA ASN A 381 27.40 -18.42 -24.84
C ASN A 381 28.34 -17.90 -23.75
N LYS A 382 29.54 -18.49 -23.57
CA LYS A 382 30.54 -18.01 -22.59
C LYS A 382 31.20 -16.72 -23.05
N THR A 383 31.58 -16.62 -24.33
CA THR A 383 32.19 -15.42 -24.90
C THR A 383 31.27 -14.21 -24.79
N ASN A 384 29.97 -14.42 -24.97
CA ASN A 384 28.97 -13.36 -24.88
C ASN A 384 28.53 -13.00 -23.44
N LYS A 385 29.13 -13.58 -22.39
CA LYS A 385 28.76 -13.27 -20.99
C LYS A 385 29.27 -11.92 -20.49
N ASP A 386 30.40 -11.44 -21.02
CA ASP A 386 30.97 -10.18 -20.59
C ASP A 386 30.31 -9.03 -21.37
N ILE A 387 29.71 -8.07 -20.65
CA ILE A 387 28.98 -6.95 -21.25
C ILE A 387 29.85 -6.09 -22.18
N GLN A 388 31.17 -6.11 -21.99
CA GLN A 388 32.13 -5.31 -22.74
C GLN A 388 32.57 -5.97 -24.05
N HIS A 389 32.37 -7.28 -24.21
CA HIS A 389 32.84 -8.01 -25.39
C HIS A 389 32.00 -7.73 -26.65
N ILE A 390 32.67 -7.72 -27.79
CA ILE A 390 32.04 -7.70 -29.12
C ILE A 390 31.15 -8.95 -29.27
N PRO A 391 29.88 -8.81 -29.69
CA PRO A 391 28.99 -9.96 -29.86
C PRO A 391 29.53 -11.00 -30.86
N VAL A 392 29.45 -12.27 -30.47
CA VAL A 392 29.63 -13.40 -31.39
C VAL A 392 28.25 -13.95 -31.76
N VAL A 393 27.95 -13.96 -33.05
CA VAL A 393 26.67 -14.41 -33.59
C VAL A 393 26.86 -15.81 -34.19
N ASN A 394 26.06 -16.75 -33.68
CA ASN A 394 26.02 -18.12 -34.17
C ASN A 394 24.72 -18.37 -34.94
N ASP A 395 24.82 -18.42 -36.27
CA ASP A 395 23.67 -18.69 -37.14
C ASP A 395 23.32 -20.20 -37.19
N PHE A 396 24.13 -21.08 -36.60
CA PHE A 396 23.97 -22.55 -36.64
C PHE A 396 23.19 -23.10 -35.43
N THR A 397 22.09 -22.46 -35.02
CA THR A 397 21.45 -22.73 -33.72
C THR A 397 20.96 -24.16 -33.52
N ASP A 398 20.67 -24.89 -34.60
CA ASP A 398 20.17 -26.27 -34.55
C ASP A 398 21.29 -27.33 -34.67
N GLU A 399 22.53 -26.92 -34.89
CA GLU A 399 23.65 -27.84 -35.13
C GLU A 399 24.53 -28.01 -33.88
N LYS A 400 24.73 -29.26 -33.47
CA LYS A 400 25.67 -29.63 -32.39
C LYS A 400 27.10 -29.70 -32.93
N ILE A 401 27.65 -28.55 -33.29
CA ILE A 401 29.03 -28.45 -33.82
C ILE A 401 30.04 -28.58 -32.67
N ALA A 402 31.00 -29.49 -32.82
CA ALA A 402 32.12 -29.67 -31.91
C ALA A 402 33.31 -28.81 -32.32
N ILE A 403 33.95 -28.17 -31.35
CA ILE A 403 35.13 -27.32 -31.52
C ILE A 403 36.16 -27.65 -30.41
N PRO A 404 37.45 -27.26 -30.54
CA PRO A 404 38.38 -27.45 -29.44
C PRO A 404 38.02 -26.54 -28.27
N LYS A 405 38.50 -26.86 -27.08
CA LYS A 405 38.40 -25.94 -25.94
C LYS A 405 39.27 -24.71 -26.21
N ILE A 406 38.62 -23.58 -26.45
CA ILE A 406 39.24 -22.27 -26.70
C ILE A 406 38.87 -21.34 -25.55
N ALA A 407 39.75 -20.37 -25.25
CA ALA A 407 39.47 -19.27 -24.34
C ALA A 407 38.20 -18.52 -24.77
N HIS A 408 37.43 -18.03 -23.79
CA HIS A 408 36.17 -17.34 -24.05
C HIS A 408 36.37 -15.85 -24.39
N ALA A 409 37.42 -15.23 -23.86
CA ALA A 409 37.85 -13.90 -24.29
C ALA A 409 38.53 -13.99 -25.66
N ILE A 410 38.07 -13.18 -26.62
CA ILE A 410 38.66 -13.08 -27.96
C ILE A 410 39.59 -11.87 -27.94
N GLU A 411 40.83 -12.09 -27.49
CA GLU A 411 41.88 -11.05 -27.52
C GLU A 411 42.57 -11.00 -28.90
N ASP A 412 42.67 -12.16 -29.57
CA ASP A 412 43.30 -12.32 -30.87
C ASP A 412 42.44 -13.22 -31.77
N VAL A 413 41.79 -12.59 -32.76
CA VAL A 413 40.92 -13.26 -33.73
C VAL A 413 41.70 -14.27 -34.58
N GLU A 414 42.95 -13.98 -34.94
CA GLU A 414 43.78 -14.87 -35.75
C GLU A 414 44.17 -16.12 -34.96
N ALA A 415 44.50 -15.97 -33.67
CA ALA A 415 44.76 -17.11 -32.78
C ALA A 415 43.53 -18.01 -32.58
N VAL A 416 42.34 -17.42 -32.45
CA VAL A 416 41.08 -18.18 -32.39
C VAL A 416 40.83 -18.91 -33.72
N ASN A 417 40.98 -18.22 -34.85
CA ASN A 417 40.79 -18.82 -36.17
C ASN A 417 41.78 -19.93 -36.49
N ARG A 418 43.04 -19.84 -36.03
CA ARG A 418 44.01 -20.95 -36.15
C ARG A 418 43.54 -22.23 -35.46
N GLN A 419 42.85 -22.11 -34.32
CA GLN A 419 42.30 -23.25 -33.58
C GLN A 419 40.98 -23.76 -34.16
N LEU A 420 40.16 -22.89 -34.75
CA LEU A 420 38.88 -23.26 -35.36
C LEU A 420 39.02 -23.87 -36.75
N LYS A 421 40.06 -23.48 -37.51
CA LYS A 421 40.28 -23.91 -38.90
C LYS A 421 40.24 -25.43 -39.12
N PRO A 422 40.87 -26.28 -38.27
CA PRO A 422 40.77 -27.74 -38.40
C PRO A 422 39.35 -28.31 -38.27
N PHE A 423 38.43 -27.55 -37.68
CA PHE A 423 37.02 -27.92 -37.47
C PHE A 423 36.09 -27.34 -38.54
N GLY A 424 36.66 -26.77 -39.62
CA GLY A 424 35.91 -26.29 -40.77
C GLY A 424 35.13 -25.00 -40.51
N ILE A 425 35.41 -24.28 -39.42
CA ILE A 425 34.77 -23.01 -39.10
C ILE A 425 35.79 -21.91 -38.83
N ALA A 426 35.37 -20.66 -39.00
CA ALA A 426 36.10 -19.46 -38.63
C ALA A 426 35.14 -18.39 -38.11
N ILE A 427 35.63 -17.51 -37.26
CA ILE A 427 34.96 -16.24 -36.94
C ILE A 427 35.46 -15.15 -37.89
N VAL A 428 34.54 -14.33 -38.38
CA VAL A 428 34.81 -13.23 -39.32
C VAL A 428 34.17 -11.96 -38.78
N GLU A 429 34.88 -10.84 -38.88
CA GLU A 429 34.30 -9.52 -38.61
C GLU A 429 33.12 -9.25 -39.53
N ASP A 430 32.02 -8.77 -38.96
CA ASP A 430 30.80 -8.47 -39.67
C ASP A 430 30.07 -7.31 -38.96
N GLU A 431 29.10 -6.72 -39.63
CA GLU A 431 28.25 -5.67 -39.08
C GLU A 431 26.78 -6.08 -39.23
N ARG A 432 26.06 -6.15 -38.11
CA ARG A 432 24.68 -6.66 -38.06
C ARG A 432 23.78 -5.74 -37.26
N VAL A 433 22.52 -5.68 -37.66
CA VAL A 433 21.46 -5.10 -36.84
C VAL A 433 21.07 -6.13 -35.79
N LEU A 434 21.43 -5.88 -34.54
CA LEU A 434 21.15 -6.76 -33.40
C LEU A 434 20.19 -6.08 -32.42
N ASP A 435 19.34 -6.88 -31.77
CA ASP A 435 18.54 -6.42 -30.64
C ASP A 435 19.42 -6.24 -29.40
N PHE A 436 19.26 -5.09 -28.75
CA PHE A 436 19.88 -4.74 -27.48
C PHE A 436 18.80 -4.42 -26.45
N PHE A 437 19.10 -4.75 -25.20
CA PHE A 437 18.40 -4.19 -24.06
C PHE A 437 19.17 -2.98 -23.56
N VAL A 438 18.54 -1.82 -23.63
CA VAL A 438 19.15 -0.54 -23.30
C VAL A 438 18.51 0.00 -22.05
N ILE A 439 19.34 0.52 -21.15
CA ILE A 439 18.92 1.26 -19.98
C ILE A 439 19.54 2.62 -20.04
N SER A 440 18.69 3.63 -20.07
CA SER A 440 19.09 5.02 -19.90
C SER A 440 18.44 5.61 -18.65
N GLU A 441 18.80 6.83 -18.31
CA GLU A 441 18.03 7.63 -17.34
C GLU A 441 16.64 7.98 -17.91
N LEU A 442 15.70 8.25 -17.00
CA LEU A 442 14.36 8.77 -17.32
C LEU A 442 14.37 10.25 -17.70
#